data_AF-A0A7S2ICV6-F1
#
_entry.id   AF-A0A7S2ICV6-F1
#
_cell.length_a   1.000
_cell.length_b   1.000
_cell.length_c   1.000
_cell.angle_alpha   90.00
_cell.angle_beta   90.00
_cell.angle_gamma   90.00
#
_symmetry.space_group_name_H-M   'P 1'
#
loop_
_entity.id
_entity.type
_entity.pdbx_description
1 polymer ?
#
loop_
_entity_poly.entity_id
_entity_poly.type
_entity_poly.pdbx_seq_one_letter_code
_entity_poly.pdbx_strand_id
1 'polypeptide(L)'
;RSRGRGGDRDREGRRRSNSRGRVEGSNINFKGKEVISKLEGPNDKHCYRAFCEVTKNNGVKVTAAGPWQGDKRSAQRDEDELTRAFGKGGAEALFQKKSELFRKRHGR
;
A
#
# COMPACT_ATOMS: atom_id res chain seq x y z
N ARG A 1 11.30 -45.51 34.46
CA ARG A 1 11.81 -44.87 33.22
C ARG A 1 10.80 -45.12 32.10
N SER A 2 9.91 -44.17 31.82
CA SER A 2 9.12 -44.13 30.58
C SER A 2 8.90 -42.66 30.22
N ARG A 3 9.33 -42.29 29.01
CA ARG A 3 9.23 -40.96 28.40
C ARG A 3 8.07 -40.98 27.40
N GLY A 4 7.36 -39.86 27.24
CA GLY A 4 6.48 -39.56 26.10
C GLY A 4 5.56 -38.39 26.46
N ARG A 5 5.89 -37.12 26.13
CA ARG A 5 5.73 -36.41 24.83
C ARG A 5 4.28 -36.38 24.32
N GLY A 6 3.75 -35.16 24.18
CA GLY A 6 2.61 -34.88 23.30
C GLY A 6 1.66 -33.85 23.90
N GLY A 7 1.96 -32.56 23.76
CA GLY A 7 1.02 -31.49 24.04
C GLY A 7 0.34 -31.05 22.74
N ASP A 8 -0.97 -31.20 22.66
CA ASP A 8 -1.78 -30.68 21.57
C ASP A 8 -2.57 -29.46 22.08
N ARG A 9 -2.16 -28.29 21.59
CA ARG A 9 -2.88 -27.03 21.71
C ARG A 9 -3.60 -26.79 20.39
N ASP A 10 -4.84 -27.25 20.27
CA ASP A 10 -5.70 -26.90 19.15
C ASP A 10 -6.15 -25.44 19.26
N ARG A 11 -5.32 -24.54 18.73
CA ARG A 11 -5.64 -23.14 18.49
C ARG A 11 -5.84 -22.95 16.99
N GLU A 12 -6.91 -23.49 16.43
CA GLU A 12 -7.28 -23.23 15.04
C GLU A 12 -8.01 -21.88 14.94
N GLY A 13 -7.21 -20.83 14.92
CA GLY A 13 -7.66 -19.47 14.73
C GLY A 13 -8.09 -19.19 13.29
N ARG A 14 -9.33 -18.71 13.17
CA ARG A 14 -9.79 -17.72 12.18
C ARG A 14 -9.37 -17.99 10.72
N ARG A 15 -10.22 -18.76 10.04
CA ARG A 15 -10.30 -18.80 8.58
C ARG A 15 -10.46 -17.38 8.03
N ARG A 16 -9.35 -16.87 7.48
CA ARG A 16 -9.28 -15.71 6.60
C ARG A 16 -9.91 -16.09 5.28
N SER A 17 -11.08 -15.55 4.98
CA SER A 17 -11.63 -15.57 3.62
C SER A 17 -12.42 -14.28 3.39
N ASN A 18 -11.71 -13.17 3.29
CA ASN A 18 -12.28 -11.96 2.69
C ASN A 18 -11.67 -11.83 1.29
N SER A 19 -12.22 -12.61 0.37
CA SER A 19 -12.06 -12.42 -1.07
C SER A 19 -12.65 -11.07 -1.44
N ARG A 20 -11.83 -10.02 -1.34
CA ARG A 20 -12.13 -8.74 -1.99
C ARG A 20 -11.42 -8.76 -3.32
N GLY A 21 -12.21 -8.96 -4.38
CA GLY A 21 -11.81 -8.64 -5.74
C GLY A 21 -11.17 -7.26 -5.74
N ARG A 22 -9.87 -7.25 -6.01
CA ARG A 22 -9.06 -6.03 -6.02
C ARG A 22 -9.29 -5.36 -7.36
N VAL A 23 -10.33 -4.53 -7.39
CA VAL A 23 -10.61 -3.61 -8.49
C VAL A 23 -9.36 -2.72 -8.64
N GLU A 24 -8.83 -2.64 -9.86
CA GLU A 24 -7.81 -1.65 -10.21
C GLU A 24 -8.35 -0.25 -9.84
N GLY A 25 -7.68 0.42 -8.91
CA GLY A 25 -8.10 1.73 -8.45
C GLY A 25 -8.94 1.66 -7.17
N SER A 26 -8.31 1.90 -6.02
CA SER A 26 -9.06 2.08 -4.78
C SER A 26 -9.39 3.57 -4.64
N ASN A 27 -10.63 3.93 -4.97
CA ASN A 27 -11.13 5.27 -4.66
C ASN A 27 -11.58 5.28 -3.19
N ILE A 28 -10.73 5.82 -2.31
CA ILE A 28 -10.94 5.78 -0.87
C ILE A 28 -11.20 7.19 -0.37
N ASN A 29 -12.38 7.40 0.21
CA ASN A 29 -12.72 8.65 0.86
C ASN A 29 -12.20 8.64 2.30
N PHE A 30 -11.23 9.49 2.60
CA PHE A 30 -10.75 9.70 3.96
C PHE A 30 -11.18 11.09 4.44
N LYS A 31 -12.11 11.14 5.40
CA LYS A 31 -12.58 12.39 6.03
C LYS A 31 -13.00 13.48 5.01
N GLY A 32 -13.72 13.09 3.96
CA GLY A 32 -14.18 14.02 2.91
C GLY A 32 -13.12 14.37 1.85
N LYS A 33 -11.92 13.76 1.92
CA LYS A 33 -10.88 13.88 0.90
C LYS A 33 -10.89 12.62 0.05
N GLU A 34 -11.08 12.78 -1.25
CA GLU A 34 -10.98 11.68 -2.20
C GLU A 34 -9.51 11.39 -2.50
N VAL A 35 -9.14 10.12 -2.33
CA VAL A 35 -7.85 9.59 -2.77
C VAL A 35 -8.08 8.50 -3.80
N ILE A 36 -7.52 8.75 -4.97
CA ILE A 36 -7.47 7.80 -6.07
C ILE A 36 -6.09 7.17 -6.02
N SER A 37 -5.98 5.95 -5.51
CA SER A 37 -4.73 5.17 -5.60
C SER A 37 -4.84 4.19 -6.76
N LYS A 38 -3.79 4.12 -7.60
CA LYS A 38 -3.68 3.20 -8.73
C LYS A 38 -2.25 2.71 -8.90
N LEU A 39 -2.11 1.58 -9.57
CA LEU A 39 -0.84 1.09 -10.06
C LEU A 39 -0.60 1.60 -11.47
N GLU A 40 0.56 2.21 -11.69
CA GLU A 40 1.01 2.61 -13.01
C GLU A 40 2.04 1.59 -13.51
N GLY A 41 1.81 1.01 -14.70
CA GLY A 41 2.77 0.13 -15.35
C GLY A 41 2.11 -1.02 -16.14
N PRO A 42 2.92 -1.86 -16.80
CA PRO A 42 4.38 -1.78 -16.86
C PRO A 42 4.90 -0.64 -17.76
N ASN A 43 6.05 -0.07 -17.42
CA ASN A 43 6.80 0.82 -18.33
C ASN A 43 7.67 0.00 -19.32
N ASP A 44 8.43 0.68 -20.18
CA ASP A 44 9.31 0.03 -21.18
C ASP A 44 10.37 -0.91 -20.58
N LYS A 45 10.62 -0.82 -19.27
CA LYS A 45 11.55 -1.69 -18.51
C LYS A 45 10.83 -2.77 -17.71
N HIS A 46 9.54 -3.01 -17.98
CA HIS A 46 8.67 -3.91 -17.24
C HIS A 46 8.54 -3.59 -15.73
N CYS A 47 8.73 -2.33 -15.35
CA CYS A 47 8.58 -1.87 -13.97
C CYS A 47 7.19 -1.28 -13.72
N TYR A 48 6.74 -1.37 -12.47
CA TYR A 48 5.47 -0.85 -11.96
C TYR A 48 5.73 0.19 -10.87
N ARG A 49 4.86 1.18 -10.69
CA ARG A 49 4.93 2.11 -9.56
C ARG A 49 3.57 2.35 -8.96
N ALA A 50 3.54 2.67 -7.67
CA ALA A 50 2.34 3.20 -7.05
C ALA A 50 2.12 4.66 -7.49
N PHE A 51 0.87 5.01 -7.77
CA PHE A 51 0.44 6.37 -8.06
C PHE A 51 -0.77 6.70 -7.21
N CYS A 52 -0.72 7.82 -6.48
CA CYS A 52 -1.82 8.30 -5.66
C CYS A 52 -2.14 9.74 -6.07
N GLU A 53 -3.40 10.01 -6.34
CA GLU A 53 -3.94 11.36 -6.53
C GLU A 53 -4.85 11.69 -5.36
N VAL A 54 -4.65 12.86 -4.78
CA VAL A 54 -5.38 13.36 -3.62
C VAL A 54 -6.01 14.69 -3.99
N THR A 55 -7.30 14.85 -3.74
CA THR A 55 -7.96 16.16 -3.83
C THR A 55 -8.00 16.80 -2.44
N LYS A 56 -7.34 17.97 -2.30
CA LYS A 56 -7.42 18.78 -1.08
C LYS A 56 -8.76 19.54 -1.00
N ASN A 57 -9.11 20.00 0.19
CA ASN A 57 -10.37 20.72 0.46
C ASN A 57 -10.55 22.01 -0.37
N ASN A 58 -9.46 22.59 -0.87
CA ASN A 58 -9.46 23.78 -1.72
C ASN A 58 -9.58 23.45 -3.22
N GLY A 59 -9.91 22.20 -3.57
CA GLY A 59 -9.98 21.72 -4.96
C GLY A 59 -8.63 21.45 -5.61
N VAL A 60 -7.51 21.70 -4.91
CA VAL A 60 -6.17 21.43 -5.44
C VAL A 60 -5.91 19.93 -5.44
N LYS A 61 -5.72 19.38 -6.64
CA LYS A 61 -5.29 18.01 -6.84
C LYS A 61 -3.78 17.91 -6.64
N VAL A 62 -3.38 16.91 -5.88
CA VAL A 62 -1.99 16.66 -5.54
C VAL A 62 -1.67 15.22 -5.84
N THR A 63 -0.62 15.00 -6.62
CA THR A 63 -0.21 13.67 -7.05
C THR A 63 1.07 13.25 -6.34
N ALA A 64 1.13 11.97 -6.00
CA ALA A 64 2.31 11.33 -5.42
C ALA A 64 2.53 9.98 -6.12
N ALA A 65 3.58 9.96 -6.95
CA ALA A 65 4.12 8.73 -7.50
C ALA A 65 5.21 8.18 -6.57
N GLY A 66 5.18 6.87 -6.31
CA GLY A 66 6.25 6.12 -5.67
C GLY A 66 7.38 5.75 -6.64
N PRO A 67 8.45 5.11 -6.13
CA PRO A 67 9.54 4.61 -6.98
C PRO A 67 9.08 3.47 -7.92
N TRP A 68 9.78 3.31 -9.04
CA TRP A 68 9.58 2.17 -9.94
C TRP A 68 10.11 0.88 -9.31
N GLN A 69 9.21 -0.10 -9.17
CA GLN A 69 9.45 -1.46 -8.69
C GLN A 69 9.55 -2.44 -9.85
N GLY A 70 10.38 -3.47 -9.71
CA GLY A 70 10.56 -4.50 -10.74
C GLY A 70 9.39 -5.48 -10.83
N ASP A 71 8.49 -5.49 -9.85
CA ASP A 71 7.35 -6.39 -9.81
C ASP A 71 6.07 -5.68 -9.33
N LYS A 72 4.93 -6.13 -9.87
CA LYS A 72 3.60 -5.57 -9.56
C LYS A 72 3.28 -5.66 -8.07
N ARG A 73 3.74 -6.71 -7.38
CA ARG A 73 3.42 -6.95 -5.96
C ARG A 73 4.12 -5.96 -5.03
N SER A 74 5.36 -5.59 -5.33
CA SER A 74 6.10 -4.56 -4.61
C SER A 74 5.48 -3.18 -4.84
N ALA A 75 5.14 -2.83 -6.08
CA ALA A 75 4.43 -1.59 -6.37
C ALA A 75 3.08 -1.51 -5.64
N GLN A 76 2.38 -2.65 -5.55
CA GLN A 76 1.11 -2.73 -4.85
C GLN A 76 1.26 -2.49 -3.33
N ARG A 77 2.35 -2.99 -2.73
CA ARG A 77 2.67 -2.71 -1.33
C ARG A 77 2.95 -1.23 -1.11
N ASP A 78 3.68 -0.60 -2.02
CA ASP A 78 3.95 0.84 -1.97
C ASP A 78 2.64 1.65 -2.02
N GLU A 79 1.68 1.23 -2.86
CA GLU A 79 0.35 1.83 -2.94
C GLU A 79 -0.40 1.69 -1.61
N ASP A 80 -0.44 0.48 -1.04
CA ASP A 80 -1.08 0.23 0.25
C ASP A 80 -0.46 1.08 1.37
N GLU A 81 0.87 1.27 1.35
CA GLU A 81 1.59 2.12 2.31
C GLU A 81 1.27 3.60 2.13
N LEU A 82 1.22 4.12 0.89
CA LEU A 82 0.87 5.51 0.59
C LEU A 82 -0.58 5.83 0.99
N THR A 83 -1.52 4.96 0.61
CA THR A 83 -2.93 5.07 0.96
C THR A 83 -3.13 5.04 2.48
N ARG A 84 -2.44 4.13 3.18
CA ARG A 84 -2.50 4.05 4.65
C ARG A 84 -1.88 5.28 5.32
N ALA A 85 -0.79 5.82 4.79
CA ALA A 85 -0.19 7.05 5.30
C ALA A 85 -1.13 8.24 5.13
N PHE A 86 -1.79 8.34 3.97
CA PHE A 86 -2.81 9.35 3.74
C PHE A 86 -3.96 9.26 4.74
N GLY A 87 -4.48 8.06 4.99
CA GLY A 87 -5.56 7.87 5.95
C GLY A 87 -5.20 8.30 7.39
N LYS A 88 -3.90 8.29 7.74
CA LYS A 88 -3.42 8.68 9.07
C LYS A 88 -3.17 10.18 9.22
N GLY A 89 -2.51 10.80 8.25
CA GLY A 89 -2.04 12.19 8.37
C GLY A 89 -2.27 13.05 7.12
N GLY A 90 -3.11 12.60 6.20
CA GLY A 90 -3.44 13.30 4.97
C GLY A 90 -2.26 13.44 4.02
N ALA A 91 -2.23 14.56 3.29
CA ALA A 91 -1.26 14.79 2.22
C ALA A 91 0.19 14.83 2.75
N GLU A 92 0.44 15.42 3.91
CA GLU A 92 1.78 15.50 4.51
C GLU A 92 2.35 14.11 4.82
N ALA A 93 1.56 13.25 5.47
CA ALA A 93 1.99 11.89 5.77
C ALA A 93 2.22 11.06 4.49
N LEU A 94 1.41 11.27 3.45
CA LEU A 94 1.61 10.65 2.15
C LEU A 94 2.92 11.10 1.48
N PHE A 95 3.25 12.39 1.54
CA PHE A 95 4.53 12.90 1.03
C PHE A 95 5.72 12.41 1.84
N GLN A 96 5.61 12.37 3.16
CA GLN A 96 6.64 11.81 4.03
C GLN A 96 6.89 10.34 3.69
N LYS A 97 5.82 9.56 3.50
CA LYS A 97 5.93 8.15 3.15
C LYS A 97 6.49 7.94 1.75
N LYS A 98 6.09 8.77 0.77
CA LYS A 98 6.73 8.81 -0.56
C LYS A 98 8.24 9.02 -0.42
N SER A 99 8.68 10.04 0.30
CA SER A 99 10.11 10.33 0.50
C SER A 99 10.84 9.16 1.18
N GLU A 100 10.21 8.49 2.14
CA GLU A 100 10.75 7.29 2.78
C GLU A 100 10.95 6.13 1.80
N LEU A 101 9.96 5.87 0.93
CA LEU A 101 10.03 4.83 -0.10
C LEU A 101 11.16 5.10 -1.11
N PHE A 102 11.33 6.35 -1.54
CA PHE A 102 12.45 6.74 -2.41
C PHE A 102 13.79 6.58 -1.70
N ARG A 103 13.90 7.02 -0.43
CA ARG A 103 15.14 6.88 0.35
C ARG A 103 15.53 5.43 0.57
N LYS A 104 14.58 4.55 0.89
CA LYS A 104 14.83 3.11 1.05
C LYS A 104 15.42 2.46 -0.20
N ARG A 105 15.13 2.99 -1.39
CA ARG A 105 15.63 2.49 -2.67
C ARG A 105 16.93 3.15 -3.12
N HIS A 106 17.11 4.44 -2.82
CA HIS A 106 18.30 5.22 -3.21
C HIS A 106 19.45 5.14 -2.20
N GLY A 107 19.17 4.78 -0.95
CA GLY A 107 20.19 4.46 0.07
C GLY A 107 20.80 3.08 -0.19
N ARG A 108 21.57 2.97 -1.26
CA ARG A 108 22.65 1.99 -1.37
C ARG A 108 23.78 2.38 -0.43
#